data_AF-A0A1D2S1V7-F1
#
_entry.id   AF-A0A1D2S1V7-F1
#
_cell.length_a   1.000
_cell.length_b   1.000
_cell.length_c   1.000
_cell.angle_alpha   90.00
_cell.angle_beta   90.00
_cell.angle_gamma   90.00
#
_symmetry.space_group_name_H-M   'P 1'
#
loop_
_entity.id
_entity.type
_entity.pdbx_description
1 polymer ?
#
loop_
_entity_poly.entity_id
_entity_poly.type
_entity_poly.pdbx_seq_one_letter_code
_entity_poly.pdbx_strand_id
1 'polypeptide(L)'
;MRSPRERAVWTAVAVLLLAAAAAAWWTAERWTPHAGPWAKQAWRTMTRPGPPPGQARAGTAAAPAPQVGASAAAPVLHKCVRGGRTEYTDQPCPPGSDKRPLDGALSVLPQ
;
A
#
# COMPACT_ATOMS: atom_id res chain seq x y z
N MET A 1 -32.33 -33.53 4.99
CA MET A 1 -30.99 -33.91 5.50
C MET A 1 -30.10 -34.19 4.30
N ARG A 2 -28.92 -33.55 4.16
CA ARG A 2 -28.02 -33.81 3.01
C ARG A 2 -27.64 -35.28 2.97
N SER A 3 -27.68 -35.88 1.78
CA SER A 3 -27.35 -37.30 1.59
C SER A 3 -25.87 -37.57 1.93
N PRO A 4 -25.49 -38.80 2.33
CA PRO A 4 -24.10 -39.13 2.65
C PRO A 4 -23.14 -38.86 1.48
N ARG A 5 -23.59 -39.05 0.24
CA ARG A 5 -22.83 -38.72 -0.98
C ARG A 5 -22.59 -37.22 -1.12
N GLU A 6 -23.61 -36.42 -0.84
CA GLU A 6 -23.52 -34.96 -0.90
C GLU A 6 -22.57 -34.41 0.18
N ARG A 7 -22.57 -35.02 1.39
CA ARG A 7 -21.58 -34.70 2.43
C ARG A 7 -20.15 -35.05 2.01
N ALA A 8 -19.95 -36.16 1.30
CA ALA A 8 -18.63 -36.54 0.78
C ALA A 8 -18.12 -35.53 -0.28
N VAL A 9 -19.01 -35.07 -1.17
CA VAL A 9 -18.65 -34.02 -2.14
C VAL A 9 -18.31 -32.71 -1.43
N TRP A 10 -19.13 -32.27 -0.47
CA TRP A 10 -18.86 -31.04 0.27
C TRP A 10 -17.58 -31.10 1.10
N THR A 11 -17.27 -32.25 1.70
CA THR A 11 -16.01 -32.45 2.43
C THR A 11 -14.82 -32.43 1.48
N ALA A 12 -14.90 -33.09 0.32
CA ALA A 12 -13.86 -33.01 -0.70
C ALA A 12 -13.63 -31.56 -1.17
N VAL A 13 -14.70 -30.80 -1.42
CA VAL A 13 -14.61 -29.38 -1.78
C VAL A 13 -13.99 -28.56 -0.65
N ALA A 14 -14.40 -28.78 0.60
CA ALA A 14 -13.82 -28.07 1.75
C ALA A 14 -12.33 -28.34 1.91
N VAL A 15 -11.91 -29.60 1.76
CA VAL A 15 -10.49 -29.99 1.79
C VAL A 15 -9.72 -29.36 0.64
N LEU A 16 -10.29 -29.33 -0.57
CA LEU A 16 -9.68 -28.70 -1.74
C LEU A 16 -9.46 -27.19 -1.52
N LEU A 17 -10.47 -26.50 -0.95
CA LEU A 17 -10.38 -25.08 -0.61
C LEU A 17 -9.34 -24.81 0.48
N LEU A 18 -9.26 -25.65 1.51
CA LEU A 18 -8.25 -25.54 2.56
C LEU A 18 -6.83 -25.74 2.00
N ALA A 19 -6.63 -26.74 1.13
CA ALA A 19 -5.35 -26.97 0.49
C ALA A 19 -4.94 -25.78 -0.40
N ALA A 20 -5.87 -25.23 -1.19
CA ALA A 20 -5.62 -24.05 -2.00
C ALA A 20 -5.29 -22.81 -1.13
N ALA A 21 -6.00 -22.61 -0.03
CA ALA A 21 -5.73 -21.53 0.91
C ALA A 21 -4.35 -21.67 1.56
N ALA A 22 -3.92 -22.89 1.92
CA ALA A 22 -2.60 -23.15 2.47
C ALA A 22 -1.48 -22.87 1.44
N ALA A 23 -1.68 -23.29 0.18
CA ALA A 23 -0.73 -23.01 -0.90
C ALA A 23 -0.64 -21.50 -1.19
N ALA A 24 -1.77 -20.81 -1.16
CA ALA A 24 -1.79 -19.35 -1.26
C ALA A 24 -1.04 -18.74 -0.07
N TRP A 25 -1.33 -19.14 1.17
CA TRP A 25 -0.63 -18.63 2.34
C TRP A 25 0.89 -18.80 2.25
N TRP A 26 1.37 -19.93 1.73
CA TRP A 26 2.80 -20.16 1.52
C TRP A 26 3.48 -19.13 0.62
N THR A 27 2.73 -18.54 -0.29
CA THR A 27 3.21 -17.53 -1.24
C THR A 27 2.85 -16.10 -0.83
N ALA A 28 2.30 -15.93 0.39
CA ALA A 28 1.90 -14.65 0.96
C ALA A 28 2.99 -13.59 0.88
N GLU A 29 4.22 -13.93 1.24
CA GLU A 29 5.34 -12.96 1.30
C GLU A 29 5.65 -12.29 -0.05
N ARG A 30 5.26 -12.90 -1.17
CA ARG A 30 5.47 -12.32 -2.50
C ARG A 30 4.44 -11.25 -2.86
N TRP A 31 3.26 -11.28 -2.25
CA TRP A 31 2.19 -10.31 -2.55
C TRP A 31 1.78 -9.46 -1.36
N THR A 32 2.20 -9.77 -0.14
CA THR A 32 1.99 -8.91 1.04
C THR A 32 2.44 -7.46 0.83
N PRO A 33 3.53 -7.14 0.10
CA PRO A 33 3.92 -5.74 -0.12
C PRO A 33 2.90 -4.99 -0.97
N HIS A 34 2.33 -5.65 -1.98
CA HIS A 34 1.30 -5.09 -2.85
C HIS A 34 -0.09 -5.13 -2.19
N ALA A 35 -0.31 -6.07 -1.28
CA ALA A 35 -1.60 -6.33 -0.66
C ALA A 35 -1.86 -5.57 0.65
N GLY A 36 -0.81 -5.15 1.36
CA GLY A 36 -0.92 -4.45 2.64
C GLY A 36 -1.79 -3.18 2.62
N PRO A 37 -1.70 -2.29 1.61
CA PRO A 37 -2.47 -1.05 1.58
C PRO A 37 -3.98 -1.27 1.44
N TRP A 38 -4.40 -2.16 0.53
CA TRP A 38 -5.83 -2.43 0.33
C TRP A 38 -6.43 -3.22 1.49
N ALA A 39 -5.67 -4.15 2.08
CA ALA A 39 -6.11 -4.92 3.24
C ALA A 39 -6.34 -4.01 4.46
N LYS A 40 -5.43 -3.06 4.74
CA LYS A 40 -5.62 -2.05 5.80
C LYS A 40 -6.82 -1.15 5.53
N GLN A 41 -7.08 -0.79 4.27
CA GLN A 41 -8.23 0.03 3.92
C GLN A 41 -9.54 -0.74 4.09
N ALA A 42 -9.62 -1.97 3.59
CA ALA A 42 -10.78 -2.84 3.74
C ALA A 42 -11.08 -3.13 5.21
N TRP A 43 -10.04 -3.40 6.01
CA TRP A 43 -10.16 -3.59 7.44
C TRP A 43 -10.76 -2.37 8.13
N ARG A 44 -10.22 -1.17 7.87
CA ARG A 44 -10.76 0.07 8.42
C ARG A 44 -12.20 0.35 8.02
N THR A 45 -12.60 -0.04 6.81
CA THR A 45 -14.00 0.09 6.37
C THR A 45 -14.92 -0.89 7.09
N MET A 46 -14.47 -2.14 7.32
CA MET A 46 -15.27 -3.16 8.03
C MET A 46 -15.35 -2.91 9.54
N THR A 47 -14.27 -2.44 10.16
CA THR A 47 -14.20 -2.28 11.62
C THR A 47 -14.60 -0.90 12.12
N ARG A 48 -14.91 0.06 11.23
CA ARG A 48 -15.44 1.35 11.68
C ARG A 48 -16.88 1.18 12.17
N PRO A 49 -17.18 1.54 13.44
CA PRO A 49 -18.56 1.73 13.85
C PRO A 49 -19.23 2.73 12.91
N GLY A 50 -20.43 2.41 12.44
CA GLY A 50 -21.21 3.35 11.63
C GLY A 50 -21.36 4.69 12.35
N PRO A 51 -21.39 5.82 11.62
CA PRO A 51 -21.59 7.13 12.25
C PRO A 51 -22.88 7.11 13.08
N PRO A 52 -22.89 7.72 14.28
CA PRO A 52 -24.05 7.72 15.15
C PRO A 52 -25.28 8.30 14.43
N PRO A 53 -26.49 7.80 14.70
CA PRO A 53 -27.71 8.28 14.05
C PRO A 53 -27.90 9.77 14.34
N GLY A 54 -27.85 10.60 13.29
CA GLY A 54 -27.92 12.05 13.38
C GLY A 54 -26.78 12.79 12.71
N GLN A 55 -25.66 12.13 12.38
CA GLN A 55 -24.68 12.70 11.46
C GLN A 55 -25.08 12.38 10.03
N ALA A 56 -25.67 13.36 9.35
CA ALA A 56 -25.88 13.31 7.92
C ALA A 56 -24.57 12.88 7.24
N ARG A 57 -24.66 11.83 6.41
CA ARG A 57 -23.59 11.46 5.49
C ARG A 57 -23.37 12.70 4.65
N ALA A 58 -22.26 13.42 4.87
CA ALA A 58 -21.82 14.44 3.93
C ALA A 58 -21.65 13.71 2.60
N GLY A 59 -22.65 13.88 1.73
CA GLY A 59 -22.63 13.34 0.39
C GLY A 59 -21.34 13.80 -0.26
N THR A 60 -20.64 12.87 -0.89
CA THR A 60 -19.77 13.05 -2.06
C THR A 60 -19.52 14.52 -2.47
N ALA A 61 -18.78 15.24 -1.64
CA ALA A 61 -17.85 16.23 -2.13
C ALA A 61 -16.56 15.45 -2.31
N ALA A 62 -15.94 15.56 -3.51
CA ALA A 62 -14.56 15.18 -3.67
C ALA A 62 -13.79 15.75 -2.47
N ALA A 63 -13.34 14.87 -1.59
CA ALA A 63 -12.60 15.30 -0.42
C ALA A 63 -11.45 16.16 -0.95
N PRO A 64 -11.32 17.44 -0.54
CA PRO A 64 -10.10 18.15 -0.86
C PRO A 64 -8.97 17.26 -0.34
N ALA A 65 -8.00 16.97 -1.22
CA ALA A 65 -6.76 16.32 -0.84
C ALA A 65 -6.31 16.95 0.49
N PRO A 66 -5.82 16.15 1.46
CA PRO A 66 -5.46 16.68 2.77
C PRO A 66 -4.60 17.90 2.54
N GLN A 67 -5.13 19.05 2.94
CA GLN A 67 -4.46 20.33 2.78
C GLN A 67 -3.28 20.21 3.72
N VAL A 68 -2.13 19.89 3.12
CA VAL A 68 -0.90 19.68 3.84
C VAL A 68 -0.62 21.01 4.51
N GLY A 69 -0.89 21.05 5.82
CA GLY A 69 -0.68 22.23 6.63
C GLY A 69 0.71 22.75 6.33
N ALA A 70 0.78 23.98 5.82
CA ALA A 70 1.99 24.71 5.43
C ALA A 70 3.17 23.78 5.20
N SER A 71 3.10 22.93 4.18
CA SER A 71 4.21 22.05 3.85
C SER A 71 5.38 22.94 3.48
N ALA A 72 6.41 22.97 4.33
CA ALA A 72 7.74 23.29 3.87
C ALA A 72 7.93 22.52 2.56
N ALA A 73 8.31 23.22 1.49
CA ALA A 73 8.41 22.64 0.15
C ALA A 73 9.06 21.26 0.25
N ALA A 74 8.40 20.23 -0.29
CA ALA A 74 8.89 18.87 -0.20
C ALA A 74 10.36 18.85 -0.64
N PRO A 75 11.27 18.26 0.15
CA PRO A 75 12.70 18.25 -0.18
C PRO A 75 12.87 17.64 -1.57
N VAL A 76 13.33 18.45 -2.53
CA VAL A 76 13.52 18.00 -3.90
C VAL A 76 14.77 17.14 -3.91
N LEU A 77 14.60 15.82 -3.89
CA LEU A 77 15.73 14.89 -3.92
C LEU A 77 16.52 15.09 -5.22
N HIS A 78 17.83 15.21 -5.09
CA HIS A 78 18.79 15.44 -6.15
C HIS A 78 19.76 14.26 -6.23
N LYS A 79 20.06 13.84 -7.46
CA LYS A 79 21.12 12.87 -7.76
C LYS A 79 22.33 13.64 -8.27
N CYS A 80 23.38 13.68 -7.45
CA CYS A 80 24.63 14.35 -7.74
C CYS A 80 25.69 13.29 -8.08
N VAL A 81 26.38 13.44 -9.21
CA VAL A 81 27.48 12.55 -9.58
C VAL A 81 28.79 13.33 -9.45
N ARG A 82 29.71 12.83 -8.62
CA ARG A 82 31.01 13.45 -8.35
C ARG A 82 32.13 12.41 -8.45
N GLY A 83 33.04 12.57 -9.42
CA GLY A 83 34.19 11.67 -9.58
C GLY A 83 33.82 10.18 -9.69
N GLY A 84 32.69 9.87 -10.34
CA GLY A 84 32.16 8.51 -10.47
C GLY A 84 31.37 7.98 -9.27
N ARG A 85 31.26 8.75 -8.17
CA ARG A 85 30.39 8.44 -7.03
C ARG A 85 29.03 9.10 -7.21
N THR A 86 27.96 8.35 -6.99
CA THR A 86 26.58 8.85 -7.02
C THR A 86 26.11 9.10 -5.59
N GLU A 87 25.67 10.31 -5.31
CA GLU A 87 25.11 10.73 -4.02
C GLU A 87 23.68 11.23 -4.22
N TYR A 88 22.79 10.82 -3.33
CA TYR A 88 21.40 11.23 -3.32
C TYR A 88 21.19 12.13 -2.11
N THR A 89 20.83 13.39 -2.36
CA THR A 89 20.72 14.41 -1.31
C THR A 89 19.52 15.29 -1.56
N ASP A 90 18.88 15.74 -0.49
CA ASP A 90 17.84 16.76 -0.48
C ASP A 90 18.41 18.20 -0.55
N GLN A 91 19.72 18.35 -0.43
CA GLN A 91 20.42 19.63 -0.55
C GLN A 91 20.92 19.87 -1.99
N PRO A 92 21.12 21.13 -2.42
CA PRO A 92 21.69 21.43 -3.72
C PRO A 92 23.04 20.75 -3.92
N CYS A 93 23.28 20.23 -5.13
CA CYS A 93 24.52 19.52 -5.43
C CYS A 93 25.75 20.44 -5.19
N PRO A 94 26.81 19.92 -4.55
CA PRO A 94 28.02 20.70 -4.32
C PRO A 94 28.70 21.07 -5.65
N PRO A 95 29.40 22.22 -5.72
CA PRO A 95 30.02 22.71 -6.95
C PRO A 95 31.02 21.70 -7.52
N GLY A 96 30.96 21.50 -8.84
CA GLY A 96 31.74 20.47 -9.55
C GLY A 96 31.10 19.08 -9.60
N SER A 97 29.80 18.98 -9.29
CA SER A 97 29.02 17.74 -9.41
C SER A 97 28.00 17.85 -10.54
N ASP A 98 27.79 16.76 -11.28
CA ASP A 98 26.77 16.69 -12.34
C ASP A 98 25.42 16.33 -11.74
N LYS A 99 24.43 17.22 -11.89
CA LYS A 99 23.04 16.96 -11.49
C LYS A 99 22.35 16.12 -12.55
N ARG A 100 21.83 14.94 -12.16
CA ARG A 100 21.07 14.04 -13.05
C ARG A 100 19.60 13.98 -12.64
N PRO A 101 18.67 13.79 -13.60
CA PRO A 101 17.27 13.58 -13.29
C PRO A 101 17.12 12.33 -12.42
N LEU A 102 16.23 12.42 -11.43
CA LEU A 102 15.83 11.27 -10.64
C LEU A 102 14.86 10.42 -11.45
N ASP A 103 15.10 9.11 -11.49
CA ASP A 103 14.11 8.17 -12.01
C ASP A 103 12.88 8.18 -11.10
N GLY A 104 11.71 8.42 -11.69
CA GLY A 104 10.44 8.59 -10.97
C GLY A 104 9.94 7.36 -10.18
N ALA A 105 10.72 6.28 -10.15
CA ALA A 105 10.44 5.06 -9.38
C ALA A 105 11.10 5.03 -8.00
N LEU A 106 11.87 6.07 -7.61
CA LEU A 106 12.53 6.13 -6.31
C LEU A 106 11.60 6.69 -5.24
N SER A 107 11.07 5.80 -4.40
CA SER A 107 10.32 6.18 -3.19
C SER A 107 11.28 6.53 -2.05
N VAL A 108 11.19 7.76 -1.54
CA VAL A 108 11.96 8.21 -0.37
C VAL A 108 11.24 7.75 0.89
N LEU A 109 11.90 6.91 1.70
CA LEU A 109 11.41 6.59 3.05
C LEU A 109 11.78 7.73 4.00
N PRO A 110 10.82 8.31 4.74
CA PRO A 110 11.15 9.24 5.82
C PRO A 110 11.94 8.51 6.92
N GLN A 111 13.02 9.13 7.39
CA GLN A 111 13.75 8.71 8.59
C GLN A 111 13.11 9.28 9.86
#